data_AF-A0AAJ5D3Y3-F1
#
_entry.id   AF-A0AAJ5D3Y3-F1
#
_cell.length_a   1.000
_cell.length_b   1.000
_cell.length_c   1.000
_cell.angle_alpha   90.00
_cell.angle_beta   90.00
_cell.angle_gamma   90.00
#
_symmetry.space_group_name_H-M   'P 1'
#
loop_
_entity.id
_entity.type
_entity.pdbx_description
1 polymer ?
#
loop_
_entity_poly.entity_id
_entity_poly.type
_entity_poly.pdbx_seq_one_letter_code
_entity_poly.pdbx_strand_id
1 'polypeptide(L)'
;MATTTPPSPVGGAGTLPPQSASAFEEATYRKVSWRLVPFLLLCYVVAYLDRVNVGFAKLQMLNDLKFSETVYGLGAGIFFIGYFLFEVPSNVILHRVGARLWIARIMISWGIISAAMMFVTTPAMFYVMRFLLGLAEAGFFPGIILYLTYWYPAHRRGRTTTFFMTAVALSGVIGGPLSGWAMKTFAGVQGLAGWQWMFLIEGLPSVIVGIIVLFYLDDRIAHAKWLTDDEKALLARNIAAEDAEKEDPPIGTVLSSPRVWLMSLIYFTFVMGLYGVSFWLPTLIKQTGVADPFSVGLLTAIPYGAAVVAMILVARSADRTRERRWHIAIPAVAGAVGLVLSAVWHTNTTLAMAALTLGTMGILTTLPLFWSLPTAFLAGTGAAAGIALINSLGNLAGFLSPYAVGWLKDATQSTDSGMYMLAASMVLGAALTLSVPARTVNK
;
A
#
# COMPACT_ATOMS: atom_id res chain seq x y z
N MET A 1 27.24 75.51 -21.30
CA MET A 1 27.29 74.08 -21.65
C MET A 1 27.71 73.32 -20.41
N ALA A 2 26.76 72.76 -19.67
CA ALA A 2 27.00 71.90 -18.51
C ALA A 2 26.01 70.74 -18.63
N THR A 3 26.51 69.56 -19.00
CA THR A 3 25.74 68.33 -19.16
C THR A 3 25.73 67.58 -17.83
N THR A 4 24.58 67.56 -17.16
CA THR A 4 24.31 66.72 -15.99
C THR A 4 23.90 65.32 -16.46
N THR A 5 24.73 64.31 -16.19
CA THR A 5 24.36 62.89 -16.29
C THR A 5 23.55 62.47 -15.05
N PRO A 6 22.46 61.70 -15.20
CA PRO A 6 21.73 61.16 -14.06
C PRO A 6 22.45 59.94 -13.45
N PRO A 7 22.24 59.64 -12.16
CA PRO A 7 22.87 58.50 -11.50
C PRO A 7 22.27 57.16 -11.94
N SER A 8 23.13 56.16 -12.11
CA SER A 8 22.76 54.77 -12.37
C SER A 8 21.86 54.20 -11.27
N PRO A 9 20.82 53.41 -11.60
CA PRO A 9 19.99 52.77 -10.60
C PRO A 9 20.77 51.65 -9.90
N VAL A 10 20.86 51.78 -8.57
CA VAL A 10 21.32 50.76 -7.64
C VAL A 10 20.27 49.64 -7.54
N GLY A 11 20.73 48.39 -7.49
CA GLY A 11 19.99 47.29 -6.87
C GLY A 11 19.20 46.38 -7.80
N GLY A 12 19.89 45.64 -8.68
CA GLY A 12 19.32 44.44 -9.28
C GLY A 12 19.18 43.36 -8.22
N ALA A 13 17.94 43.03 -7.85
CA ALA A 13 17.63 41.78 -7.16
C ALA A 13 18.26 40.63 -7.95
N GLY A 14 19.23 39.95 -7.35
CA GLY A 14 20.04 38.93 -8.02
C GLY A 14 19.17 37.76 -8.47
N THR A 15 18.70 37.80 -9.72
CA THR A 15 18.17 36.63 -10.39
C THR A 15 19.34 35.67 -10.59
N LEU A 16 19.39 34.63 -9.76
CA LEU A 16 20.31 33.51 -9.91
C LEU A 16 20.34 33.05 -11.37
N PRO A 17 21.52 32.83 -12.00
CA PRO A 17 21.59 32.33 -13.36
C PRO A 17 20.78 31.02 -13.51
N PRO A 18 20.15 30.74 -14.67
CA PRO A 18 19.15 29.67 -14.82
C PRO A 18 19.61 28.29 -14.34
N GLN A 19 20.89 27.94 -14.54
CA GLN A 19 21.49 26.69 -14.07
C GLN A 19 21.58 26.63 -12.53
N SER A 20 21.86 27.75 -11.87
CA SER A 20 21.92 27.82 -10.40
C SER A 20 20.53 27.80 -9.76
N ALA A 21 19.51 28.37 -10.43
CA ALA A 21 18.12 28.27 -10.00
C ALA A 21 17.60 26.83 -10.09
N SER A 22 17.89 26.11 -11.18
CA SER A 22 17.56 24.69 -11.34
C SER A 22 18.28 23.81 -10.29
N ALA A 23 19.58 24.05 -10.06
CA ALA A 23 20.35 23.30 -9.07
C ALA A 23 19.86 23.53 -7.63
N PHE A 24 19.48 24.78 -7.29
CA PHE A 24 18.88 25.11 -6.00
C PHE A 24 17.52 24.42 -5.81
N GLU A 25 16.69 24.39 -6.87
CA GLU A 25 15.42 23.69 -6.81
C GLU A 25 15.59 22.18 -6.58
N GLU A 26 16.48 21.53 -7.32
CA GLU A 26 16.76 20.12 -7.14
C GLU A 26 17.32 19.78 -5.75
N ALA A 27 18.23 20.63 -5.24
CA ALA A 27 18.76 20.48 -3.89
C ALA A 27 17.66 20.61 -2.82
N THR A 28 16.75 21.56 -2.99
CA THR A 28 15.61 21.79 -2.08
C THR A 28 14.70 20.56 -2.06
N TYR A 29 14.25 20.06 -3.22
CA TYR A 29 13.41 18.86 -3.26
C TYR A 29 14.14 17.61 -2.78
N ARG A 30 15.46 17.50 -2.98
CA ARG A 30 16.27 16.41 -2.42
C ARG A 30 16.27 16.45 -0.89
N LYS A 31 16.42 17.63 -0.29
CA LYS A 31 16.33 17.84 1.17
C LYS A 31 14.96 17.45 1.72
N VAL A 32 13.88 17.88 1.07
CA VAL A 32 12.50 17.50 1.42
C VAL A 32 12.33 15.98 1.34
N SER A 33 12.81 15.37 0.26
CA SER A 33 12.65 13.93 0.02
C SER A 33 13.41 13.08 1.01
N TRP A 34 14.65 13.44 1.33
CA TRP A 34 15.44 12.72 2.35
C TRP A 34 14.81 12.77 3.73
N ARG A 35 14.10 13.85 4.08
CA ARG A 35 13.43 13.98 5.36
C ARG A 35 12.10 13.22 5.40
N LEU A 36 11.23 13.42 4.41
CA LEU A 36 9.86 12.94 4.46
C LEU A 36 9.73 11.49 3.96
N VAL A 37 10.36 11.15 2.84
CA VAL A 37 10.05 9.90 2.13
C VAL A 37 10.45 8.65 2.91
N PRO A 38 11.65 8.53 3.52
CA PRO A 38 12.00 7.37 4.33
C PRO A 38 11.10 7.21 5.55
N PHE A 39 10.70 8.31 6.18
CA PHE A 39 9.83 8.26 7.36
C PHE A 39 8.40 7.85 7.00
N LEU A 40 7.85 8.39 5.90
CA LEU A 40 6.55 7.95 5.39
C LEU A 40 6.58 6.49 4.95
N LEU A 41 7.67 6.04 4.31
CA LEU A 41 7.89 4.64 3.97
C LEU A 41 7.83 3.76 5.22
N LEU A 42 8.53 4.14 6.30
CA LEU A 42 8.47 3.43 7.59
C LEU A 42 7.03 3.36 8.12
N CYS A 43 6.30 4.48 8.13
CA CYS A 43 4.93 4.49 8.61
C CYS A 43 4.04 3.52 7.83
N TYR A 44 4.25 3.40 6.51
CA TYR A 44 3.46 2.50 5.68
C TYR A 44 3.91 1.04 5.76
N VAL A 45 5.21 0.77 5.94
CA VAL A 45 5.70 -0.59 6.26
C VAL A 45 5.02 -1.10 7.53
N VAL A 46 4.97 -0.26 8.56
CA VAL A 46 4.35 -0.60 9.84
C VAL A 46 2.84 -0.81 9.70
N ALA A 47 2.13 0.07 8.99
CA ALA A 47 0.71 -0.10 8.71
C ALA A 47 0.41 -1.41 7.97
N TYR A 48 1.20 -1.73 6.94
CA TYR A 48 0.98 -2.94 6.17
C TYR A 48 1.38 -4.21 6.92
N LEU A 49 2.35 -4.12 7.83
CA LEU A 49 2.75 -5.20 8.73
C LEU A 49 1.59 -5.56 9.67
N ASP A 50 1.00 -4.57 10.36
CA ASP A 50 -0.19 -4.76 11.21
C ASP A 50 -1.41 -5.27 10.43
N ARG A 51 -1.52 -4.93 9.15
CA ARG A 51 -2.61 -5.39 8.30
C ARG A 51 -2.54 -6.90 8.04
N VAL A 52 -1.35 -7.41 7.74
CA VAL A 52 -1.15 -8.80 7.25
C VAL A 52 -0.69 -9.78 8.33
N ASN A 53 -0.24 -9.30 9.48
CA ASN A 53 0.27 -10.16 10.56
C ASN A 53 -0.74 -11.20 11.05
N VAL A 54 -2.04 -10.94 10.94
CA VAL A 54 -3.10 -11.91 11.25
C VAL A 54 -2.94 -13.22 10.46
N GLY A 55 -2.30 -13.19 9.28
CA GLY A 55 -1.96 -14.38 8.50
C GLY A 55 -0.85 -15.24 9.12
N PHE A 56 0.04 -14.66 9.91
CA PHE A 56 0.99 -15.39 10.75
C PHE A 56 0.35 -15.86 12.06
N ALA A 57 -0.40 -14.99 12.75
CA ALA A 57 -1.12 -15.34 13.98
C ALA A 57 -1.95 -16.61 13.80
N LYS A 58 -2.65 -16.70 12.66
CA LYS A 58 -3.43 -17.86 12.23
C LYS A 58 -2.74 -19.21 12.43
N LEU A 59 -1.42 -19.30 12.21
CA LEU A 59 -0.67 -20.55 12.29
C LEU A 59 -0.75 -21.21 13.67
N GLN A 60 -1.05 -20.45 14.72
CA GLN A 60 -1.27 -20.91 16.09
C GLN A 60 -2.70 -20.59 16.57
N MET A 61 -3.17 -19.36 16.35
CA MET A 61 -4.42 -18.81 16.89
C MET A 61 -5.66 -19.66 16.58
N LEU A 62 -5.78 -20.24 15.37
CA LEU A 62 -6.96 -21.05 15.05
C LEU A 62 -7.08 -22.31 15.92
N ASN A 63 -5.94 -22.93 16.23
CA ASN A 63 -5.92 -24.12 17.08
C ASN A 63 -6.18 -23.79 18.54
N ASP A 64 -5.68 -22.64 19.01
CA ASP A 64 -5.85 -22.17 20.38
C ASP A 64 -7.31 -21.76 20.64
N LEU A 65 -7.91 -21.03 19.71
CA LEU A 65 -9.28 -20.48 19.83
C LEU A 65 -10.36 -21.37 19.22
N LYS A 66 -9.98 -22.48 18.57
CA LYS A 66 -10.88 -23.39 17.83
C LYS A 66 -11.68 -22.68 16.73
N PHE A 67 -11.04 -21.74 16.03
CA PHE A 67 -11.67 -21.03 14.91
C PHE A 67 -11.58 -21.85 13.62
N SER A 68 -12.61 -21.79 12.80
CA SER A 68 -12.56 -22.33 11.44
C SER A 68 -11.84 -21.40 10.47
N GLU A 69 -11.57 -21.88 9.26
CA GLU A 69 -10.92 -21.08 8.21
C GLU A 69 -11.85 -19.98 7.68
N THR A 70 -13.16 -20.23 7.67
CA THR A 70 -14.21 -19.24 7.38
C THR A 70 -14.25 -18.14 8.43
N VAL A 71 -14.14 -18.49 9.73
CA VAL A 71 -14.07 -17.48 10.82
C VAL A 71 -12.86 -16.59 10.63
N TYR A 72 -11.69 -17.20 10.38
CA TYR A 72 -10.49 -16.45 10.05
C TYR A 72 -10.70 -15.53 8.83
N GLY A 73 -11.18 -16.09 7.72
CA GLY A 73 -11.36 -15.37 6.46
C GLY A 73 -12.32 -14.18 6.58
N LEU A 74 -13.43 -14.37 7.30
CA LEU A 74 -14.40 -13.31 7.56
C LEU A 74 -13.79 -12.19 8.41
N GLY A 75 -13.08 -12.51 9.49
CA GLY A 75 -12.44 -11.47 10.31
C GLY A 75 -11.27 -10.78 9.62
N ALA A 76 -10.48 -11.51 8.83
CA ALA A 76 -9.46 -10.92 7.96
C ALA A 76 -10.09 -9.92 6.98
N GLY A 77 -11.23 -10.28 6.38
CA GLY A 77 -11.96 -9.46 5.43
C GLY A 77 -12.72 -8.28 6.02
N ILE A 78 -13.37 -8.41 7.18
CA ILE A 78 -14.20 -7.36 7.82
C ILE A 78 -13.41 -6.06 8.06
N PHE A 79 -12.10 -6.16 8.26
CA PHE A 79 -11.18 -5.02 8.27
C PHE A 79 -11.42 -4.06 7.09
N PHE A 80 -11.59 -4.59 5.87
CA PHE A 80 -11.79 -3.78 4.67
C PHE A 80 -13.15 -3.09 4.62
N ILE A 81 -14.17 -3.63 5.30
CA ILE A 81 -15.47 -2.98 5.43
C ILE A 81 -15.35 -1.73 6.32
N GLY A 82 -14.69 -1.87 7.47
CA GLY A 82 -14.39 -0.72 8.35
C GLY A 82 -13.52 0.32 7.62
N TYR A 83 -12.48 -0.13 6.92
CA TYR A 83 -11.62 0.74 6.13
C TYR A 83 -12.42 1.50 5.05
N PHE A 84 -13.19 0.79 4.22
CA PHE A 84 -13.98 1.37 3.12
C PHE A 84 -15.00 2.41 3.60
N LEU A 85 -15.78 2.09 4.65
CA LEU A 85 -16.84 2.98 5.14
C LEU A 85 -16.28 4.29 5.71
N PHE A 86 -15.09 4.24 6.32
CA PHE A 86 -14.51 5.38 7.04
C PHE A 86 -13.37 6.08 6.29
N GLU A 87 -12.94 5.58 5.12
CA GLU A 87 -11.87 6.16 4.32
C GLU A 87 -12.19 7.62 3.90
N VAL A 88 -13.37 7.84 3.33
CA VAL A 88 -13.81 9.18 2.88
C VAL A 88 -14.04 10.13 4.07
N PRO A 89 -14.82 9.77 5.12
CA PRO A 89 -14.97 10.61 6.30
C PRO A 89 -13.63 10.97 6.96
N SER A 90 -12.73 9.98 7.12
CA SER A 90 -11.42 10.19 7.73
C SER A 90 -10.60 11.23 6.95
N ASN A 91 -10.58 11.16 5.63
CA ASN A 91 -9.81 12.09 4.82
C ASN A 91 -10.39 13.53 4.82
N VAL A 92 -11.72 13.67 4.92
CA VAL A 92 -12.37 14.98 5.10
C VAL A 92 -11.95 15.61 6.43
N ILE A 93 -11.87 14.82 7.51
CA ILE A 93 -11.43 15.31 8.82
C ILE A 93 -9.93 15.66 8.77
N LEU A 94 -9.10 14.84 8.10
CA LEU A 94 -7.68 15.11 7.91
C LEU A 94 -7.45 16.49 7.28
N HIS A 95 -8.22 16.84 6.25
CA HIS A 95 -8.11 18.16 5.60
C HIS A 95 -8.48 19.33 6.54
N ARG A 96 -9.37 19.11 7.51
CA ARG A 96 -9.81 20.15 8.47
C ARG A 96 -8.86 20.29 9.66
N VAL A 97 -8.37 19.18 10.19
CA VAL A 97 -7.60 19.12 11.44
C VAL A 97 -6.10 19.22 11.20
N GLY A 98 -5.64 18.92 9.98
CA GLY A 98 -4.22 18.87 9.62
C GLY A 98 -3.71 17.43 9.57
N ALA A 99 -2.82 17.18 8.61
CA ALA A 99 -2.28 15.86 8.33
C ALA A 99 -1.49 15.30 9.51
N ARG A 100 -0.66 16.13 10.18
CA ARG A 100 0.19 15.72 11.30
C ARG A 100 -0.61 15.12 12.44
N LEU A 101 -1.62 15.85 12.93
CA LEU A 101 -2.44 15.41 14.06
C LEU A 101 -3.29 14.19 13.69
N TRP A 102 -3.86 14.19 12.48
CA TRP A 102 -4.75 13.10 12.07
C TRP A 102 -3.99 11.80 11.76
N ILE A 103 -2.86 11.88 11.06
CA ILE A 103 -1.99 10.72 10.80
C ILE A 103 -1.53 10.13 12.13
N ALA A 104 -1.04 10.95 13.06
CA ALA A 104 -0.63 10.47 14.38
C ALA A 104 -1.78 9.76 15.13
N ARG A 105 -2.99 10.34 15.13
CA ARG A 105 -4.17 9.73 15.73
C ARG A 105 -4.48 8.37 15.10
N ILE A 106 -4.42 8.26 13.77
CA ILE A 106 -4.61 6.99 13.05
C ILE A 106 -3.58 5.96 13.54
N MET A 107 -2.28 6.30 13.52
CA MET A 107 -1.18 5.44 13.99
C MET A 107 -1.34 4.96 15.42
N ILE A 108 -1.64 5.88 16.34
CA ILE A 108 -1.77 5.57 17.76
C ILE A 108 -3.00 4.69 18.00
N SER A 109 -4.15 5.06 17.44
CA SER A 109 -5.40 4.32 17.67
C SER A 109 -5.36 2.92 17.04
N TRP A 110 -4.88 2.77 15.80
CA TRP A 110 -4.74 1.45 15.20
C TRP A 110 -3.70 0.62 15.94
N GLY A 111 -2.55 1.20 16.34
CA GLY A 111 -1.48 0.46 17.01
C GLY A 111 -1.93 -0.13 18.34
N ILE A 112 -2.72 0.63 19.10
CA ILE A 112 -3.37 0.16 20.34
C ILE A 112 -4.34 -0.98 20.05
N ILE A 113 -5.18 -0.85 19.02
CA ILE A 113 -6.14 -1.90 18.64
C ILE A 113 -5.41 -3.16 18.14
N SER A 114 -4.34 -3.01 17.36
CA SER A 114 -3.49 -4.10 16.87
C SER A 114 -2.89 -4.86 18.04
N ALA A 115 -2.26 -4.16 19.00
CA ALA A 115 -1.74 -4.79 20.21
C ALA A 115 -2.84 -5.49 21.04
N ALA A 116 -4.00 -4.87 21.16
CA ALA A 116 -5.14 -5.43 21.91
C ALA A 116 -5.77 -6.68 21.26
N MET A 117 -5.43 -7.02 19.99
CA MET A 117 -5.81 -8.30 19.38
C MET A 117 -5.33 -9.51 20.19
N MET A 118 -4.27 -9.35 21.00
CA MET A 118 -3.79 -10.41 21.90
C MET A 118 -4.85 -10.92 22.89
N PHE A 119 -5.88 -10.12 23.19
CA PHE A 119 -6.95 -10.48 24.13
C PHE A 119 -8.13 -11.21 23.47
N VAL A 120 -8.10 -11.43 22.15
CA VAL A 120 -9.20 -12.08 21.42
C VAL A 120 -9.37 -13.52 21.87
N THR A 121 -10.61 -13.87 22.24
CA THR A 121 -10.97 -15.24 22.66
C THR A 121 -12.15 -15.83 21.91
N THR A 122 -13.00 -15.00 21.28
CA THR A 122 -14.22 -15.44 20.59
C THR A 122 -14.28 -14.90 19.16
N PRO A 123 -15.02 -15.55 18.23
CA PRO A 123 -15.18 -15.05 16.86
C PRO A 123 -15.77 -13.64 16.81
N ALA A 124 -16.74 -13.33 17.67
CA ALA A 124 -17.34 -12.01 17.74
C ALA A 124 -16.31 -10.93 18.14
N MET A 125 -15.48 -11.21 19.16
CA MET A 125 -14.40 -10.31 19.56
C MET A 125 -13.39 -10.12 18.42
N PHE A 126 -13.03 -11.20 17.72
CA PHE A 126 -12.15 -11.13 16.54
C PHE A 126 -12.73 -10.21 15.46
N TYR A 127 -14.01 -10.36 15.12
CA TYR A 127 -14.67 -9.52 14.11
C TYR A 127 -14.76 -8.06 14.51
N VAL A 128 -15.15 -7.78 15.75
CA VAL A 128 -15.24 -6.41 16.27
C VAL A 128 -13.87 -5.75 16.27
N MET A 129 -12.84 -6.42 16.77
CA MET A 129 -11.49 -5.86 16.80
C MET A 129 -10.94 -5.63 15.39
N ARG A 130 -11.17 -6.55 14.45
CA ARG A 130 -10.77 -6.37 13.04
C ARG A 130 -11.53 -5.23 12.36
N PHE A 131 -12.82 -5.06 12.63
CA PHE A 131 -13.60 -3.93 12.14
C PHE A 131 -13.08 -2.60 12.70
N LEU A 132 -12.85 -2.52 14.02
CA LEU A 132 -12.30 -1.34 14.68
C LEU A 132 -10.91 -0.99 14.17
N LEU A 133 -10.07 -2.00 13.91
CA LEU A 133 -8.76 -1.79 13.31
C LEU A 133 -8.88 -1.16 11.91
N GLY A 134 -9.78 -1.69 11.07
CA GLY A 134 -10.08 -1.11 9.76
C GLY A 134 -10.59 0.33 9.84
N LEU A 135 -11.49 0.61 10.77
CA LEU A 135 -12.01 1.95 11.05
C LEU A 135 -10.90 2.91 11.52
N ALA A 136 -10.00 2.45 12.39
CA ALA A 136 -8.91 3.27 12.93
C ALA A 136 -7.85 3.58 11.87
N GLU A 137 -7.52 2.60 11.02
CA GLU A 137 -6.53 2.72 9.93
C GLU A 137 -7.08 3.50 8.71
N ALA A 138 -8.40 3.61 8.59
CA ALA A 138 -9.06 4.28 7.48
C ALA A 138 -8.53 5.70 7.25
N GLY A 139 -8.19 6.00 5.99
CA GLY A 139 -7.68 7.32 5.59
C GLY A 139 -6.17 7.51 5.80
N PHE A 140 -5.43 6.52 6.32
CA PHE A 140 -3.97 6.61 6.42
C PHE A 140 -3.31 6.78 5.04
N PHE A 141 -3.57 5.85 4.11
CA PHE A 141 -2.97 5.89 2.78
C PHE A 141 -3.36 7.17 2.00
N PRO A 142 -4.66 7.51 1.82
CA PRO A 142 -5.06 8.78 1.20
C PRO A 142 -4.51 10.01 1.93
N GLY A 143 -4.40 9.94 3.26
CA GLY A 143 -3.85 11.01 4.09
C GLY A 143 -2.38 11.28 3.80
N ILE A 144 -1.56 10.23 3.61
CA ILE A 144 -0.16 10.41 3.17
C ILE A 144 -0.11 11.00 1.75
N ILE A 145 -0.95 10.54 0.84
CA ILE A 145 -0.98 11.09 -0.52
C ILE A 145 -1.38 12.57 -0.51
N LEU A 146 -2.38 12.95 0.30
CA LEU A 146 -2.77 14.34 0.50
C LEU A 146 -1.62 15.15 1.10
N TYR A 147 -0.97 14.63 2.15
CA TYR A 147 0.19 15.27 2.76
C TYR A 147 1.29 15.56 1.73
N LEU A 148 1.62 14.60 0.86
CA LEU A 148 2.61 14.80 -0.20
C LEU A 148 2.23 15.93 -1.17
N THR A 149 0.93 16.21 -1.37
CA THR A 149 0.50 17.35 -2.21
C THR A 149 0.88 18.71 -1.62
N TYR A 150 1.07 18.80 -0.30
CA TYR A 150 1.50 20.03 0.37
C TYR A 150 3.00 20.30 0.23
N TRP A 151 3.78 19.33 -0.27
CA TRP A 151 5.24 19.40 -0.36
C TRP A 151 5.78 19.22 -1.78
N TYR A 152 5.01 18.61 -2.68
CA TYR A 152 5.44 18.26 -4.03
C TYR A 152 4.43 18.68 -5.10
N PRO A 153 4.89 19.30 -6.19
CA PRO A 153 4.08 19.46 -7.41
C PRO A 153 3.85 18.10 -8.09
N ALA A 154 2.79 17.95 -8.90
CA ALA A 154 2.36 16.64 -9.38
C ALA A 154 3.42 15.90 -10.22
N HIS A 155 4.23 16.61 -11.02
CA HIS A 155 5.28 15.99 -11.83
C HIS A 155 6.37 15.30 -11.00
N ARG A 156 6.62 15.79 -9.77
CA ARG A 156 7.56 15.17 -8.82
C ARG A 156 6.87 14.16 -7.90
N ARG A 157 5.58 14.37 -7.60
CA ARG A 157 4.79 13.52 -6.69
C ARG A 157 4.70 12.07 -7.16
N GLY A 158 4.55 11.83 -8.46
CA GLY A 158 4.40 10.47 -9.02
C GLY A 158 5.53 9.52 -8.60
N ARG A 159 6.79 9.98 -8.70
CA ARG A 159 7.96 9.19 -8.30
C ARG A 159 7.97 8.89 -6.80
N THR A 160 7.61 9.86 -5.98
CA THR A 160 7.53 9.72 -4.52
C THR A 160 6.45 8.72 -4.11
N THR A 161 5.27 8.78 -4.73
CA THR A 161 4.18 7.84 -4.48
C THR A 161 4.57 6.41 -4.89
N THR A 162 5.24 6.23 -6.02
CA THR A 162 5.73 4.90 -6.44
C THR A 162 6.73 4.33 -5.46
N PHE A 163 7.68 5.14 -4.96
CA PHE A 163 8.63 4.69 -3.95
C PHE A 163 7.93 4.32 -2.64
N PHE A 164 6.95 5.12 -2.21
CA PHE A 164 6.13 4.83 -1.03
C PHE A 164 5.40 3.49 -1.16
N MET A 165 4.87 3.15 -2.34
CA MET A 165 4.20 1.86 -2.59
C MET A 165 5.09 0.64 -2.44
N THR A 166 6.42 0.79 -2.55
CA THR A 166 7.35 -0.32 -2.30
C THR A 166 7.31 -0.83 -0.86
N ALA A 167 6.79 -0.03 0.07
CA ALA A 167 6.57 -0.43 1.46
C ALA A 167 5.73 -1.71 1.60
N VAL A 168 4.76 -1.94 0.70
CA VAL A 168 3.90 -3.15 0.73
C VAL A 168 4.71 -4.42 0.56
N ALA A 169 5.68 -4.42 -0.35
CA ALA A 169 6.55 -5.56 -0.56
C ALA A 169 7.61 -5.66 0.55
N LEU A 170 8.14 -4.52 0.99
CA LEU A 170 9.13 -4.45 2.07
C LEU A 170 8.56 -4.92 3.41
N SER A 171 7.29 -4.63 3.71
CA SER A 171 6.62 -5.12 4.90
C SER A 171 6.49 -6.65 4.89
N GLY A 172 6.35 -7.28 3.73
CA GLY A 172 6.37 -8.74 3.61
C GLY A 172 7.77 -9.33 3.87
N VAL A 173 8.83 -8.67 3.37
CA VAL A 173 10.23 -9.07 3.57
C VAL A 173 10.64 -8.97 5.04
N ILE A 174 10.22 -7.91 5.73
CA ILE A 174 10.58 -7.65 7.14
C ILE A 174 9.60 -8.34 8.08
N GLY A 175 8.30 -8.22 7.80
CA GLY A 175 7.22 -8.69 8.65
C GLY A 175 7.23 -10.20 8.82
N GLY A 176 7.51 -10.98 7.77
CA GLY A 176 7.55 -12.44 7.90
C GLY A 176 8.55 -12.95 8.94
N PRO A 177 9.86 -12.62 8.81
CA PRO A 177 10.85 -12.96 9.82
C PRO A 177 10.53 -12.39 11.20
N LEU A 178 10.03 -11.15 11.30
CA LEU A 178 9.68 -10.52 12.57
C LEU A 178 8.53 -11.26 13.27
N SER A 179 7.45 -11.56 12.55
CA SER A 179 6.29 -12.30 13.05
C SER A 179 6.70 -13.71 13.50
N GLY A 180 7.44 -14.42 12.65
CA GLY A 180 7.92 -15.78 12.96
C GLY A 180 8.87 -15.81 14.18
N TRP A 181 9.75 -14.81 14.29
CA TRP A 181 10.65 -14.65 15.45
C TRP A 181 9.86 -14.36 16.72
N ALA A 182 8.94 -13.38 16.69
CA ALA A 182 8.11 -13.04 17.84
C ALA A 182 7.28 -14.24 18.33
N MET A 183 6.63 -14.94 17.39
CA MET A 183 5.83 -16.13 17.70
C MET A 183 6.64 -17.31 18.25
N LYS A 184 7.93 -17.43 17.88
CA LYS A 184 8.79 -18.52 18.35
C LYS A 184 9.47 -18.19 19.68
N THR A 185 10.06 -17.01 19.77
CA THR A 185 10.91 -16.61 20.90
C THR A 185 10.10 -16.31 22.16
N PHE A 186 8.90 -15.74 22.01
CA PHE A 186 8.07 -15.36 23.16
C PHE A 186 6.94 -16.34 23.46
N ALA A 187 6.85 -17.47 22.74
CA ALA A 187 5.85 -18.49 23.02
C ALA A 187 5.95 -18.99 24.48
N GLY A 188 4.86 -18.88 25.23
CA GLY A 188 4.77 -19.30 26.64
C GLY A 188 5.35 -18.30 27.64
N VAL A 189 6.01 -17.22 27.19
CA VAL A 189 6.52 -16.18 28.07
C VAL A 189 5.34 -15.47 28.75
N GLN A 190 5.37 -15.39 30.08
CA GLN A 190 4.28 -14.86 30.91
C GLN A 190 2.92 -15.57 30.69
N GLY A 191 2.93 -16.82 30.23
CA GLY A 191 1.70 -17.60 29.98
C GLY A 191 0.95 -17.20 28.71
N LEU A 192 1.53 -16.34 27.87
CA LEU A 192 0.93 -15.91 26.61
C LEU A 192 1.41 -16.78 25.44
N ALA A 193 0.51 -17.05 24.50
CA ALA A 193 0.82 -17.73 23.25
C ALA A 193 1.71 -16.86 22.34
N GLY A 194 2.43 -17.50 21.41
CA GLY A 194 3.32 -16.78 20.48
C GLY A 194 2.60 -15.74 19.63
N TRP A 195 1.39 -16.04 19.15
CA TRP A 195 0.58 -15.10 18.36
C TRP A 195 0.13 -13.88 19.17
N GLN A 196 -0.06 -14.01 20.49
CA GLN A 196 -0.42 -12.89 21.37
C GLN A 196 0.75 -11.91 21.50
N TRP A 197 1.97 -12.43 21.70
CA TRP A 197 3.18 -11.62 21.72
C TRP A 197 3.46 -10.95 20.38
N MET A 198 3.20 -11.64 19.27
CA MET A 198 3.36 -11.08 17.93
C MET A 198 2.50 -9.82 17.75
N PHE A 199 1.21 -9.86 18.08
CA PHE A 199 0.34 -8.67 18.00
C PHE A 199 0.85 -7.52 18.87
N LEU A 200 1.33 -7.82 20.09
CA LEU A 200 1.86 -6.80 21.00
C LEU A 200 3.16 -6.17 20.47
N ILE A 201 4.11 -6.99 20.03
CA ILE A 201 5.44 -6.56 19.54
C ILE A 201 5.32 -5.77 18.24
N GLU A 202 4.34 -6.08 17.41
CA GLU A 202 4.13 -5.41 16.12
C GLU A 202 3.26 -4.16 16.23
N GLY A 203 2.23 -4.18 17.09
CA GLY A 203 1.34 -3.03 17.29
C GLY A 203 1.95 -1.88 18.11
N LEU A 204 2.82 -2.17 19.08
CA LEU A 204 3.47 -1.12 19.91
C LEU A 204 4.37 -0.17 19.11
N PRO A 205 5.25 -0.65 18.20
CA PRO A 205 6.00 0.22 17.28
C PRO A 205 5.12 1.20 16.51
N SER A 206 3.91 0.81 16.10
CA SER A 206 2.96 1.68 15.42
C SER A 206 2.54 2.87 16.27
N VAL A 207 2.30 2.64 17.57
CA VAL A 207 2.02 3.70 18.54
C VAL A 207 3.22 4.63 18.69
N ILE A 208 4.42 4.07 18.81
CA ILE A 208 5.66 4.85 18.95
C ILE A 208 5.89 5.73 17.72
N VAL A 209 5.79 5.17 16.51
CA VAL A 209 5.95 5.93 15.27
C VAL A 209 4.85 6.98 15.14
N GLY A 210 3.61 6.68 15.56
CA GLY A 210 2.52 7.64 15.64
C GLY A 210 2.80 8.83 16.57
N ILE A 211 3.44 8.59 17.72
CA ILE A 211 3.90 9.65 18.60
C ILE A 211 5.02 10.47 17.93
N ILE A 212 5.96 9.81 17.24
CA ILE A 212 7.04 10.48 16.50
C ILE A 212 6.46 11.39 15.41
N VAL A 213 5.38 10.99 14.72
CA VAL A 213 4.70 11.81 13.70
C VAL A 213 4.34 13.20 14.25
N LEU A 214 3.87 13.31 15.49
CA LEU A 214 3.48 14.59 16.11
C LEU A 214 4.63 15.59 16.18
N PHE A 215 5.85 15.10 16.33
CA PHE A 215 7.05 15.92 16.48
C PHE A 215 7.85 16.05 15.18
N TYR A 216 7.69 15.11 14.24
CA TYR A 216 8.52 15.01 13.05
C TYR A 216 7.92 15.64 11.80
N LEU A 217 6.59 15.49 11.58
CA LEU A 217 5.89 16.07 10.44
C LEU A 217 5.51 17.52 10.69
N ASP A 218 5.44 18.33 9.64
CA ASP A 218 4.97 19.70 9.66
C ASP A 218 3.74 19.82 8.73
N ASP A 219 2.65 20.44 9.19
CA ASP A 219 1.40 20.50 8.40
C ASP A 219 1.51 21.37 7.14
N ARG A 220 2.41 22.37 7.13
CA ARG A 220 2.60 23.30 6.00
C ARG A 220 4.07 23.71 5.87
N ILE A 221 4.49 24.02 4.63
CA ILE A 221 5.82 24.54 4.29
C ILE A 221 6.19 25.76 5.16
N ALA A 222 5.23 26.66 5.42
CA ALA A 222 5.46 27.87 6.22
C ALA A 222 5.93 27.59 7.65
N HIS A 223 5.50 26.46 8.24
CA HIS A 223 5.84 26.08 9.61
C HIS A 223 7.09 25.18 9.69
N ALA A 224 7.65 24.79 8.54
CA ALA A 224 8.80 23.90 8.46
C ALA A 224 10.06 24.56 9.02
N LYS A 225 10.47 24.21 10.24
CA LYS A 225 11.65 24.81 10.91
C LYS A 225 12.99 24.40 10.32
N TRP A 226 13.02 23.35 9.51
CA TRP A 226 14.22 22.77 8.92
C TRP A 226 14.52 23.27 7.49
N LEU A 227 13.64 24.12 6.94
CA LEU A 227 13.82 24.80 5.65
C LEU A 227 14.23 26.26 5.84
N THR A 228 15.09 26.76 4.95
CA THR A 228 15.38 28.20 4.86
C THR A 228 14.19 28.94 4.23
N ASP A 229 14.13 30.25 4.39
CA ASP A 229 13.00 31.03 3.87
C ASP A 229 12.98 31.04 2.33
N ASP A 230 14.15 31.01 1.68
CA ASP A 230 14.27 30.86 0.22
C ASP A 230 13.74 29.49 -0.26
N GLU A 231 14.07 28.42 0.46
CA GLU A 231 13.57 27.07 0.16
C GLU A 231 12.03 27.02 0.32
N LYS A 232 11.48 27.62 1.38
CA LYS A 232 10.03 27.71 1.60
C LYS A 232 9.33 28.49 0.49
N ALA A 233 9.88 29.65 0.12
CA ALA A 233 9.32 30.49 -0.93
C ALA A 233 9.30 29.78 -2.28
N LEU A 234 10.37 29.06 -2.62
CA LEU A 234 10.45 28.23 -3.82
C LEU A 234 9.36 27.14 -3.83
N LEU A 235 9.24 26.36 -2.75
CA LEU A 235 8.25 25.27 -2.69
C LEU A 235 6.81 25.81 -2.77
N ALA A 236 6.52 26.89 -2.02
CA ALA A 236 5.20 27.52 -2.03
C ALA A 236 4.84 28.05 -3.43
N ARG A 237 5.79 28.69 -4.13
CA ARG A 237 5.59 29.17 -5.49
C ARG A 237 5.28 28.03 -6.46
N ASN A 238 6.03 26.94 -6.39
CA ASN A 238 5.86 25.81 -7.30
C ASN A 238 4.52 25.10 -7.11
N ILE A 239 4.03 25.00 -5.87
CA ILE A 239 2.70 24.44 -5.57
C ILE A 239 1.60 25.40 -6.02
N ALA A 240 1.73 26.70 -5.72
CA ALA A 240 0.73 27.69 -6.09
C ALA A 240 0.57 27.85 -7.62
N ALA A 241 1.67 27.74 -8.37
CA ALA A 241 1.63 27.78 -9.83
C ALA A 241 0.79 26.64 -10.44
N GLU A 242 0.81 25.46 -9.81
CA GLU A 242 0.04 24.30 -10.26
C GLU A 242 -1.44 24.37 -9.85
N ASP A 243 -1.76 24.96 -8.69
CA ASP A 243 -3.15 25.14 -8.25
C ASP A 243 -3.94 26.09 -9.18
N ALA A 244 -3.27 27.03 -9.86
CA ALA A 244 -3.88 28.00 -10.76
C ALA A 244 -4.30 27.42 -12.13
N GLU A 245 -3.77 26.24 -12.51
CA GLU A 245 -4.03 25.59 -13.81
C GLU A 245 -5.13 24.51 -13.75
N LYS A 246 -5.81 24.35 -12.60
CA LYS A 246 -6.82 23.31 -12.40
C LYS A 246 -8.18 23.73 -12.98
N GLU A 247 -8.53 23.18 -14.14
CA GLU A 247 -9.93 23.11 -14.59
C GLU A 247 -10.59 21.83 -14.05
N ASP A 248 -11.76 22.01 -13.41
CA ASP A 248 -12.45 20.96 -12.67
C ASP A 248 -13.62 20.36 -13.46
N PRO A 249 -13.48 19.15 -14.06
CA PRO A 249 -14.63 18.47 -14.61
C PRO A 249 -15.59 18.04 -13.48
N PRO A 250 -16.92 18.11 -13.69
CA PRO A 250 -17.90 17.76 -12.65
C PRO A 250 -17.76 16.30 -12.20
N ILE A 251 -17.64 16.08 -10.89
CA ILE A 251 -17.44 14.76 -10.25
C ILE A 251 -18.40 13.69 -10.78
N GLY A 252 -19.68 14.03 -10.98
CA GLY A 252 -20.71 13.10 -11.44
C GLY A 252 -20.46 12.51 -12.84
N THR A 253 -19.76 13.23 -13.71
CA THR A 253 -19.44 12.75 -15.07
C THR A 253 -18.35 11.67 -15.03
N VAL A 254 -17.40 11.77 -14.11
CA VAL A 254 -16.34 10.77 -13.94
C VAL A 254 -16.86 9.50 -13.28
N LEU A 255 -17.72 9.63 -12.26
CA LEU A 255 -18.30 8.47 -11.55
C LEU A 255 -19.21 7.62 -12.45
N SER A 256 -19.82 8.24 -13.47
CA SER A 256 -20.69 7.55 -14.43
C SER A 256 -19.93 6.94 -15.61
N SER A 257 -18.60 7.10 -15.68
CA SER A 257 -17.81 6.66 -16.83
C SER A 257 -17.61 5.14 -16.83
N PRO A 258 -18.01 4.42 -17.91
CA PRO A 258 -17.77 2.97 -18.02
C PRO A 258 -16.30 2.58 -17.91
N ARG A 259 -15.38 3.48 -18.28
CA ARG A 259 -13.93 3.26 -18.17
C ARG A 259 -13.49 3.17 -16.70
N VAL A 260 -14.06 3.98 -15.82
CA VAL A 260 -13.74 3.97 -14.38
C VAL A 260 -14.23 2.67 -13.74
N TRP A 261 -15.41 2.18 -14.13
CA TRP A 261 -15.93 0.89 -13.68
C TRP A 261 -15.10 -0.29 -14.18
N LEU A 262 -14.66 -0.27 -15.45
CA LEU A 262 -13.72 -1.28 -15.96
C LEU A 262 -12.40 -1.26 -15.20
N MET A 263 -11.83 -0.08 -14.92
CA MET A 263 -10.61 0.05 -14.12
C MET A 263 -10.82 -0.47 -12.68
N SER A 264 -11.98 -0.19 -12.10
CA SER A 264 -12.35 -0.68 -10.76
C SER A 264 -12.41 -2.21 -10.75
N LEU A 265 -13.00 -2.84 -11.76
CA LEU A 265 -13.07 -4.29 -11.89
C LEU A 265 -11.68 -4.92 -12.09
N ILE A 266 -10.83 -4.35 -12.95
CA ILE A 266 -9.44 -4.81 -13.13
C ILE A 266 -8.69 -4.70 -11.80
N TYR A 267 -8.76 -3.56 -11.12
CA TYR A 267 -8.07 -3.38 -9.85
C TYR A 267 -8.56 -4.35 -8.79
N PHE A 268 -9.89 -4.56 -8.70
CA PHE A 268 -10.52 -5.54 -7.83
C PHE A 268 -9.91 -6.94 -8.02
N THR A 269 -9.76 -7.41 -9.27
CA THR A 269 -9.19 -8.73 -9.53
C THR A 269 -7.74 -8.89 -9.07
N PHE A 270 -6.91 -7.84 -9.22
CA PHE A 270 -5.52 -7.85 -8.77
C PHE A 270 -5.39 -7.73 -7.25
N VAL A 271 -6.24 -6.90 -6.62
CA VAL A 271 -6.30 -6.76 -5.16
C VAL A 271 -6.81 -8.06 -4.52
N MET A 272 -7.67 -8.82 -5.21
CA MET A 272 -8.09 -10.16 -4.78
C MET A 272 -6.89 -11.10 -4.65
N GLY A 273 -6.01 -11.11 -5.65
CA GLY A 273 -4.74 -11.87 -5.63
C GLY A 273 -3.79 -11.39 -4.54
N LEU A 274 -3.63 -10.07 -4.38
CA LEU A 274 -2.75 -9.47 -3.36
C LEU A 274 -3.12 -9.95 -1.97
N TYR A 275 -4.36 -9.70 -1.53
CA TYR A 275 -4.77 -10.07 -0.19
C TYR A 275 -4.94 -11.57 -0.02
N GLY A 276 -5.28 -12.29 -1.10
CA GLY A 276 -5.31 -13.75 -1.11
C GLY A 276 -3.94 -14.33 -0.76
N VAL A 277 -2.88 -13.87 -1.42
CA VAL A 277 -1.50 -14.26 -1.08
C VAL A 277 -1.11 -13.72 0.29
N SER A 278 -1.30 -12.43 0.58
CA SER A 278 -0.80 -11.85 1.83
C SER A 278 -1.38 -12.48 3.10
N PHE A 279 -2.66 -12.87 3.10
CA PHE A 279 -3.29 -13.50 4.27
C PHE A 279 -3.08 -15.01 4.37
N TRP A 280 -2.67 -15.68 3.29
CA TRP A 280 -2.60 -17.15 3.24
C TRP A 280 -1.20 -17.70 2.99
N LEU A 281 -0.26 -16.88 2.52
CA LEU A 281 1.11 -17.30 2.20
C LEU A 281 1.80 -18.02 3.35
N PRO A 282 1.76 -17.57 4.62
CA PRO A 282 2.38 -18.31 5.72
C PRO A 282 1.73 -19.69 5.91
N THR A 283 0.42 -19.80 5.71
CA THR A 283 -0.32 -21.07 5.80
C THR A 283 0.04 -22.00 4.65
N LEU A 284 0.15 -21.48 3.42
CA LEU A 284 0.56 -22.26 2.25
C LEU A 284 1.97 -22.83 2.47
N ILE A 285 2.90 -22.04 2.98
CA ILE A 285 4.26 -22.50 3.30
C ILE A 285 4.23 -23.57 4.40
N LYS A 286 3.48 -23.36 5.49
CA LYS A 286 3.34 -24.36 6.56
C LYS A 286 2.78 -25.69 6.04
N GLN A 287 1.83 -25.65 5.11
CA GLN A 287 1.23 -26.84 4.49
C GLN A 287 2.21 -27.66 3.64
N THR A 288 3.30 -27.06 3.17
CA THR A 288 4.36 -27.80 2.48
C THR A 288 5.22 -28.69 3.39
N GLY A 289 4.99 -28.65 4.71
CA GLY A 289 5.72 -29.43 5.70
C GLY A 289 6.61 -28.62 6.64
N VAL A 290 6.65 -27.29 6.51
CA VAL A 290 7.46 -26.42 7.38
C VAL A 290 6.72 -26.16 8.69
N ALA A 291 7.13 -26.84 9.77
CA ALA A 291 6.43 -26.77 11.06
C ALA A 291 6.78 -25.53 11.91
N ASP A 292 8.02 -25.05 11.83
CA ASP A 292 8.54 -23.99 12.69
C ASP A 292 8.07 -22.59 12.22
N PRO A 293 7.41 -21.78 13.09
CA PRO A 293 6.93 -20.45 12.71
C PRO A 293 8.02 -19.49 12.22
N PHE A 294 9.23 -19.57 12.79
CA PHE A 294 10.35 -18.74 12.36
C PHE A 294 10.84 -19.15 10.97
N SER A 295 10.95 -20.45 10.68
CA SER A 295 11.23 -20.93 9.32
C SER A 295 10.16 -20.52 8.31
N VAL A 296 8.87 -20.58 8.66
CA VAL A 296 7.78 -20.06 7.81
C VAL A 296 7.96 -18.55 7.54
N GLY A 297 8.31 -17.78 8.58
CA GLY A 297 8.61 -16.36 8.48
C GLY A 297 9.77 -16.04 7.53
N LEU A 298 10.89 -16.74 7.68
CA LEU A 298 12.06 -16.59 6.81
C LEU A 298 11.76 -16.96 5.35
N LEU A 299 11.03 -18.06 5.13
CA LEU A 299 10.66 -18.50 3.79
C LEU A 299 9.69 -17.50 3.12
N THR A 300 8.80 -16.87 3.90
CA THR A 300 7.88 -15.84 3.38
C THR A 300 8.62 -14.62 2.83
N ALA A 301 9.81 -14.29 3.36
CA ALA A 301 10.61 -13.18 2.86
C ALA A 301 11.10 -13.40 1.41
N ILE A 302 11.25 -14.64 0.96
CA ILE A 302 11.75 -14.97 -0.39
C ILE A 302 10.76 -14.52 -1.49
N PRO A 303 9.47 -14.93 -1.49
CA PRO A 303 8.49 -14.44 -2.47
C PRO A 303 8.38 -12.90 -2.51
N TYR A 304 8.34 -12.24 -1.35
CA TYR A 304 8.24 -10.79 -1.30
C TYR A 304 9.50 -10.09 -1.81
N GLY A 305 10.69 -10.59 -1.45
CA GLY A 305 11.97 -10.05 -1.93
C GLY A 305 12.12 -10.18 -3.44
N ALA A 306 11.76 -11.34 -3.99
CA ALA A 306 11.72 -11.55 -5.44
C ALA A 306 10.70 -10.62 -6.12
N ALA A 307 9.55 -10.39 -5.50
CA ALA A 307 8.54 -9.46 -6.01
C ALA A 307 9.02 -8.01 -6.04
N VAL A 308 9.81 -7.55 -5.07
CA VAL A 308 10.45 -6.21 -5.11
C VAL A 308 11.31 -6.08 -6.37
N VAL A 309 12.15 -7.08 -6.64
CA VAL A 309 13.04 -7.09 -7.82
C VAL A 309 12.22 -7.12 -9.11
N ALA A 310 11.24 -8.01 -9.20
CA ALA A 310 10.36 -8.14 -10.37
C ALA A 310 9.63 -6.84 -10.67
N MET A 311 9.04 -6.23 -9.65
CA MET A 311 8.31 -4.97 -9.77
C MET A 311 9.20 -3.85 -10.34
N ILE A 312 10.44 -3.71 -9.86
CA ILE A 312 11.38 -2.69 -10.36
C ILE A 312 11.80 -2.97 -11.81
N LEU A 313 12.13 -4.22 -12.14
CA LEU A 313 12.58 -4.59 -13.47
C LEU A 313 11.47 -4.45 -14.52
N VAL A 314 10.26 -4.92 -14.21
CA VAL A 314 9.12 -4.82 -15.12
C VAL A 314 8.64 -3.37 -15.25
N ALA A 315 8.66 -2.57 -14.18
CA ALA A 315 8.37 -1.13 -14.28
C ALA A 315 9.33 -0.40 -15.22
N ARG A 316 10.65 -0.63 -15.08
CA ARG A 316 11.65 -0.05 -16.00
C ARG A 316 11.44 -0.50 -17.44
N SER A 317 11.08 -1.76 -17.65
CA SER A 317 10.76 -2.28 -18.98
C SER A 317 9.49 -1.65 -19.56
N ALA A 318 8.45 -1.46 -18.74
CA ALA A 318 7.21 -0.83 -19.13
C ALA A 318 7.43 0.64 -19.54
N ASP A 319 8.25 1.38 -18.80
CA ASP A 319 8.61 2.75 -19.13
C ASP A 319 9.41 2.85 -20.44
N ARG A 320 10.33 1.90 -20.68
CA ARG A 320 11.16 1.87 -21.90
C ARG A 320 10.37 1.51 -23.15
N THR A 321 9.50 0.52 -23.07
CA THR A 321 8.73 -0.01 -24.21
C THR A 321 7.41 0.73 -24.43
N ARG A 322 6.89 1.41 -23.39
CA ARG A 322 5.57 2.05 -23.35
C ARG A 322 4.40 1.09 -23.59
N GLU A 323 4.63 -0.21 -23.47
CA GLU A 323 3.62 -1.26 -23.66
C GLU A 323 2.93 -1.64 -22.34
N ARG A 324 2.18 -0.71 -21.76
CA ARG A 324 1.62 -0.83 -20.41
C ARG A 324 0.73 -2.07 -20.23
N ARG A 325 -0.08 -2.39 -21.23
CA ARG A 325 -1.00 -3.54 -21.20
C ARG A 325 -0.30 -4.89 -21.01
N TRP A 326 0.76 -5.14 -21.79
CA TRP A 326 1.48 -6.41 -21.73
C TRP A 326 2.30 -6.55 -20.45
N HIS A 327 2.86 -5.44 -19.97
CA HIS A 327 3.58 -5.39 -18.70
C HIS A 327 2.68 -5.60 -17.48
N ILE A 328 1.35 -5.55 -17.64
CA ILE A 328 0.38 -5.93 -16.60
C ILE A 328 -0.13 -7.36 -16.83
N ALA A 329 -0.54 -7.68 -18.06
CA ALA A 329 -1.14 -8.98 -18.37
C ALA A 329 -0.17 -10.15 -18.19
N ILE A 330 1.11 -10.00 -18.57
CA ILE A 330 2.10 -11.08 -18.44
C ILE A 330 2.38 -11.40 -16.97
N PRO A 331 2.69 -10.42 -16.09
CA PRO A 331 2.80 -10.69 -14.65
C PRO A 331 1.51 -11.24 -14.04
N ALA A 332 0.33 -10.79 -14.47
CA ALA A 332 -0.93 -11.33 -13.98
C ALA A 332 -1.08 -12.83 -14.29
N VAL A 333 -0.77 -13.25 -15.52
CA VAL A 333 -0.77 -14.66 -15.92
C VAL A 333 0.31 -15.45 -15.20
N ALA A 334 1.52 -14.91 -15.06
CA ALA A 334 2.58 -15.53 -14.26
C ALA A 334 2.15 -15.73 -12.79
N GLY A 335 1.43 -14.74 -12.23
CA GLY A 335 0.79 -14.79 -10.93
C GLY A 335 -0.18 -15.97 -10.81
N ALA A 336 -1.09 -16.11 -11.79
CA ALA A 336 -2.04 -17.20 -11.86
C ALA A 336 -1.36 -18.58 -11.97
N VAL A 337 -0.36 -18.70 -12.86
CA VAL A 337 0.42 -19.93 -13.04
C VAL A 337 1.14 -20.32 -11.74
N GLY A 338 1.77 -19.35 -11.07
CA GLY A 338 2.43 -19.59 -9.79
C GLY A 338 1.47 -20.09 -8.70
N LEU A 339 0.26 -19.51 -8.61
CA LEU A 339 -0.77 -19.98 -7.68
C LEU A 339 -1.23 -21.41 -7.99
N VAL A 340 -1.52 -21.73 -9.27
CA VAL A 340 -1.92 -23.08 -9.69
C VAL A 340 -0.83 -24.10 -9.40
N LEU A 341 0.42 -23.78 -9.76
CA LEU A 341 1.57 -24.67 -9.53
C LEU A 341 1.85 -24.87 -8.03
N SER A 342 1.60 -23.85 -7.20
CA SER A 342 1.77 -23.98 -5.74
C SER A 342 0.79 -24.98 -5.13
N ALA A 343 -0.44 -25.06 -5.65
CA ALA A 343 -1.44 -26.06 -5.26
C ALA A 343 -1.04 -27.46 -5.76
N VAL A 344 -0.57 -27.58 -7.01
CA VAL A 344 -0.17 -28.87 -7.59
C VAL A 344 1.07 -29.46 -6.90
N TRP A 345 2.04 -28.63 -6.53
CA TRP A 345 3.31 -29.06 -5.93
C TRP A 345 3.36 -28.92 -4.41
N HIS A 346 2.21 -28.83 -3.72
CA HIS A 346 2.15 -28.60 -2.27
C HIS A 346 2.93 -29.62 -1.44
N THR A 347 3.14 -30.84 -1.93
CA THR A 347 3.92 -31.90 -1.24
C THR A 347 5.44 -31.72 -1.33
N ASN A 348 5.94 -30.87 -2.22
CA ASN A 348 7.37 -30.60 -2.38
C ASN A 348 7.66 -29.13 -2.05
N THR A 349 8.21 -28.90 -0.86
CA THR A 349 8.51 -27.55 -0.35
C THR A 349 9.28 -26.69 -1.34
N THR A 350 10.31 -27.23 -2.01
CA THR A 350 11.14 -26.45 -2.94
C THR A 350 10.34 -26.01 -4.17
N LEU A 351 9.57 -26.91 -4.77
CA LEU A 351 8.74 -26.59 -5.94
C LEU A 351 7.58 -25.66 -5.58
N ALA A 352 6.93 -25.90 -4.45
CA ALA A 352 5.88 -25.02 -3.93
C ALA A 352 6.44 -23.61 -3.66
N MET A 353 7.62 -23.49 -3.05
CA MET A 353 8.27 -22.19 -2.83
C MET A 353 8.63 -21.47 -4.13
N ALA A 354 9.12 -22.19 -5.14
CA ALA A 354 9.37 -21.61 -6.46
C ALA A 354 8.08 -21.09 -7.11
N ALA A 355 6.99 -21.87 -7.03
CA ALA A 355 5.69 -21.50 -7.55
C ALA A 355 5.05 -20.32 -6.80
N LEU A 356 5.10 -20.31 -5.46
CA LEU A 356 4.64 -19.20 -4.63
C LEU A 356 5.44 -17.93 -4.89
N THR A 357 6.75 -18.06 -5.15
CA THR A 357 7.62 -16.94 -5.52
C THR A 357 7.19 -16.35 -6.87
N LEU A 358 6.98 -17.19 -7.89
CA LEU A 358 6.46 -16.75 -9.19
C LEU A 358 5.08 -16.08 -9.06
N GLY A 359 4.19 -16.69 -8.27
CA GLY A 359 2.85 -16.18 -7.98
C GLY A 359 2.89 -14.78 -7.37
N THR A 360 3.69 -14.62 -6.32
CA THR A 360 3.87 -13.36 -5.58
C THR A 360 4.52 -12.29 -6.46
N MET A 361 5.55 -12.64 -7.23
CA MET A 361 6.17 -11.72 -8.21
C MET A 361 5.14 -11.20 -9.21
N GLY A 362 4.34 -12.09 -9.79
CA GLY A 362 3.31 -11.73 -10.76
C GLY A 362 2.27 -10.78 -10.16
N ILE A 363 1.68 -11.16 -9.03
CA ILE A 363 0.61 -10.42 -8.37
C ILE A 363 1.08 -9.02 -7.94
N LEU A 364 2.18 -8.92 -7.18
CA LEU A 364 2.63 -7.62 -6.66
C LEU A 364 3.10 -6.67 -7.77
N THR A 365 3.64 -7.20 -8.87
CA THR A 365 4.06 -6.39 -10.02
C THR A 365 2.87 -5.70 -10.72
N THR A 366 1.69 -6.32 -10.73
CA THR A 366 0.50 -5.73 -11.38
C THR A 366 0.00 -4.45 -10.71
N LEU A 367 0.17 -4.32 -9.39
CA LEU A 367 -0.44 -3.23 -8.61
C LEU A 367 0.08 -1.82 -8.96
N PRO A 368 1.39 -1.54 -8.95
CA PRO A 368 1.89 -0.22 -9.33
C PRO A 368 1.68 0.04 -10.83
N LEU A 369 1.81 -0.98 -11.67
CA LEU A 369 1.65 -0.85 -13.12
C LEU A 369 0.20 -0.57 -13.51
N PHE A 370 -0.77 -1.12 -12.78
CA PHE A 370 -2.18 -0.86 -13.01
C PHE A 370 -2.49 0.65 -12.99
N TRP A 371 -1.90 1.41 -12.06
CA TRP A 371 -2.15 2.85 -11.94
C TRP A 371 -1.67 3.68 -13.14
N SER A 372 -0.88 3.08 -14.03
CA SER A 372 -0.52 3.68 -15.32
C SER A 372 -1.66 3.67 -16.34
N LEU A 373 -2.73 2.88 -16.14
CA LEU A 373 -3.88 2.83 -17.06
C LEU A 373 -4.89 3.97 -16.79
N PRO A 374 -5.44 4.17 -15.57
CA PRO A 374 -6.42 5.22 -15.32
C PRO A 374 -5.82 6.61 -15.56
N THR A 375 -4.56 6.80 -15.20
CA THR A 375 -3.84 8.08 -15.36
C THR A 375 -3.57 8.45 -16.82
N ALA A 376 -3.72 7.53 -17.77
CA ALA A 376 -3.57 7.82 -19.19
C ALA A 376 -4.77 8.57 -19.80
N PHE A 377 -5.93 8.54 -19.13
CA PHE A 377 -7.16 9.17 -19.64
C PHE A 377 -7.94 9.97 -18.59
N LEU A 378 -7.59 9.85 -17.30
CA LEU A 378 -8.12 10.70 -16.23
C LEU A 378 -7.14 11.86 -15.99
N ALA A 379 -7.63 13.09 -16.17
CA ALA A 379 -6.91 14.33 -15.88
C ALA A 379 -7.77 15.28 -15.02
N GLY A 380 -7.15 16.23 -14.33
CA GLY A 380 -7.83 17.21 -13.48
C GLY A 380 -8.41 16.63 -12.18
N THR A 381 -9.26 17.38 -11.50
CA THR A 381 -9.88 16.97 -10.22
C THR A 381 -10.87 15.81 -10.35
N GLY A 382 -11.55 15.68 -11.50
CA GLY A 382 -12.35 14.49 -11.80
C GLY A 382 -11.52 13.20 -11.74
N ALA A 383 -10.23 13.25 -12.10
CA ALA A 383 -9.32 12.11 -11.95
C ALA A 383 -9.18 11.66 -10.50
N ALA A 384 -9.12 12.58 -9.54
CA ALA A 384 -9.00 12.25 -8.12
C ALA A 384 -10.24 11.48 -7.63
N ALA A 385 -11.44 11.90 -8.03
CA ALA A 385 -12.68 11.19 -7.71
C ALA A 385 -12.73 9.79 -8.36
N GLY A 386 -12.32 9.66 -9.63
CA GLY A 386 -12.24 8.36 -10.30
C GLY A 386 -11.21 7.42 -9.68
N ILE A 387 -10.03 7.93 -9.33
CA ILE A 387 -8.97 7.19 -8.63
C ILE A 387 -9.45 6.72 -7.25
N ALA A 388 -10.12 7.60 -6.51
CA ALA A 388 -10.71 7.25 -5.21
C ALA A 388 -11.74 6.12 -5.36
N LEU A 389 -12.66 6.23 -6.32
CA LEU A 389 -13.66 5.18 -6.58
C LEU A 389 -12.99 3.84 -6.94
N ILE A 390 -12.01 3.86 -7.85
CA ILE A 390 -11.27 2.66 -8.26
C ILE A 390 -10.59 2.01 -7.05
N ASN A 391 -9.93 2.80 -6.21
CA ASN A 391 -9.21 2.29 -5.04
C ASN A 391 -10.18 1.70 -4.00
N SER A 392 -11.24 2.43 -3.66
CA SER A 392 -12.21 1.99 -2.65
C SER A 392 -12.97 0.74 -3.11
N LEU A 393 -13.42 0.67 -4.37
CA LEU A 393 -14.03 -0.54 -4.92
C LEU A 393 -13.04 -1.71 -5.00
N GLY A 394 -11.80 -1.46 -5.41
CA GLY A 394 -10.78 -2.51 -5.45
C GLY A 394 -10.47 -3.07 -4.07
N ASN A 395 -10.41 -2.23 -3.03
CA ASN A 395 -10.19 -2.68 -1.66
C ASN A 395 -11.32 -3.57 -1.10
N LEU A 396 -12.53 -3.54 -1.65
CA LEU A 396 -13.58 -4.52 -1.30
C LEU A 396 -13.18 -5.96 -1.68
N ALA A 397 -12.26 -6.15 -2.63
CA ALA A 397 -11.67 -7.46 -2.88
C ALA A 397 -10.87 -7.98 -1.68
N GLY A 398 -10.37 -7.09 -0.81
CA GLY A 398 -9.75 -7.44 0.47
C GLY A 398 -10.74 -8.03 1.48
N PHE A 399 -12.04 -7.74 1.36
CA PHE A 399 -13.07 -8.46 2.09
C PHE A 399 -13.35 -9.83 1.46
N LEU A 400 -13.63 -9.84 0.15
CA LEU A 400 -14.07 -11.06 -0.54
C LEU A 400 -12.98 -12.14 -0.60
N SER A 401 -11.73 -11.76 -0.85
CA SER A 401 -10.62 -12.70 -1.06
C SER A 401 -10.37 -13.63 0.14
N PRO A 402 -9.99 -13.13 1.33
CA PRO A 402 -9.73 -14.01 2.47
C PRO A 402 -10.97 -14.77 2.94
N TYR A 403 -12.17 -14.17 2.83
CA TYR A 403 -13.42 -14.84 3.17
C TYR A 403 -13.70 -16.01 2.23
N ALA A 404 -13.64 -15.80 0.91
CA ALA A 404 -13.91 -16.83 -0.07
C ALA A 404 -12.88 -17.96 -0.02
N VAL A 405 -11.58 -17.66 0.18
CA VAL A 405 -10.56 -18.70 0.41
C VAL A 405 -10.85 -19.50 1.67
N GLY A 406 -11.24 -18.84 2.78
CA GLY A 406 -11.59 -19.50 4.03
C GLY A 406 -12.80 -20.42 3.92
N TRP A 407 -13.87 -19.92 3.29
CA TRP A 407 -15.09 -20.69 3.02
C TRP A 407 -14.82 -21.88 2.09
N LEU A 408 -14.10 -21.67 1.00
CA LEU A 408 -13.72 -22.75 0.07
C LEU A 408 -12.88 -23.83 0.77
N LYS A 409 -11.96 -23.42 1.64
CA LYS A 409 -11.14 -24.36 2.42
C LYS A 409 -11.97 -25.19 3.39
N ASP A 410 -12.88 -24.58 4.15
CA ASP A 410 -13.76 -25.34 5.04
C ASP A 410 -14.71 -26.26 4.25
N ALA A 411 -15.23 -25.81 3.10
CA ALA A 411 -16.16 -26.59 2.28
C ALA A 411 -15.50 -27.76 1.54
N THR A 412 -14.28 -27.57 1.04
CA THR A 412 -13.56 -28.57 0.21
C THR A 412 -12.50 -29.35 0.99
N GLN A 413 -12.17 -28.93 2.22
CA GLN A 413 -11.07 -29.44 3.03
C GLN A 413 -9.69 -29.31 2.34
N SER A 414 -9.59 -28.51 1.28
CA SER A 414 -8.35 -28.22 0.54
C SER A 414 -8.18 -26.72 0.34
N THR A 415 -6.94 -26.25 0.49
CA THR A 415 -6.53 -24.87 0.19
C THR A 415 -6.46 -24.61 -1.31
N ASP A 416 -6.40 -25.65 -2.14
CA ASP A 416 -6.16 -25.57 -3.59
C ASP A 416 -7.29 -24.83 -4.31
N SER A 417 -8.54 -25.08 -3.87
CA SER A 417 -9.73 -24.42 -4.41
C SER A 417 -9.66 -22.89 -4.29
N GLY A 418 -9.15 -22.40 -3.16
CA GLY A 418 -8.86 -20.99 -2.96
C GLY A 418 -7.79 -20.46 -3.91
N MET A 419 -6.72 -21.22 -4.13
CA MET A 419 -5.65 -20.83 -5.06
C MET A 419 -6.13 -20.79 -6.51
N TYR A 420 -6.98 -21.73 -6.92
CA TYR A 420 -7.57 -21.73 -8.26
C TYR A 420 -8.54 -20.56 -8.47
N MET A 421 -9.34 -20.20 -7.46
CA MET A 421 -10.18 -19.01 -7.51
C MET A 421 -9.34 -17.73 -7.69
N LEU A 422 -8.26 -17.58 -6.92
CA LEU A 422 -7.36 -16.44 -7.04
C LEU A 422 -6.62 -16.43 -8.39
N ALA A 423 -6.21 -17.59 -8.89
CA ALA A 423 -5.62 -17.70 -10.22
C ALA A 423 -6.61 -17.28 -11.32
N ALA A 424 -7.87 -17.70 -11.21
CA ALA A 424 -8.93 -17.32 -12.15
C ALA A 424 -9.17 -15.81 -12.15
N SER A 425 -9.16 -15.14 -10.98
CA SER A 425 -9.27 -13.68 -10.94
C SER A 425 -8.09 -12.99 -11.58
N MET A 426 -6.86 -13.49 -11.39
CA MET A 426 -5.67 -12.94 -12.03
C MET A 426 -5.74 -13.06 -13.57
N VAL A 427 -6.20 -14.20 -14.09
CA VAL A 427 -6.43 -14.38 -15.54
C VAL A 427 -7.52 -13.44 -16.05
N LEU A 428 -8.62 -13.29 -15.31
CA LEU A 428 -9.67 -12.33 -15.65
C LEU A 428 -9.13 -10.90 -15.71
N GLY A 429 -8.33 -10.48 -14.72
CA GLY A 429 -7.69 -9.17 -14.70
C GLY A 429 -6.74 -8.95 -15.88
N ALA A 430 -5.99 -9.98 -16.28
CA ALA A 430 -5.15 -9.95 -17.48
C ALA A 430 -5.99 -9.75 -18.75
N ALA A 431 -7.06 -10.55 -18.92
CA ALA A 431 -7.95 -10.47 -20.08
C ALA A 431 -8.64 -9.09 -20.17
N LEU A 432 -9.17 -8.59 -19.05
CA LEU A 432 -9.78 -7.27 -18.97
C LEU A 432 -8.77 -6.16 -19.27
N THR A 433 -7.53 -6.27 -18.79
CA THR A 433 -6.46 -5.31 -19.13
C THR A 433 -6.16 -5.29 -20.62
N LEU A 434 -6.15 -6.47 -21.27
CA LEU A 434 -5.99 -6.56 -22.72
C LEU A 434 -7.22 -6.06 -23.52
N SER A 435 -8.39 -5.96 -22.90
CA SER A 435 -9.55 -5.34 -23.54
C SER A 435 -9.44 -3.81 -23.65
N VAL A 436 -8.59 -3.17 -22.84
CA VAL A 436 -8.40 -1.71 -22.85
C VAL A 436 -7.74 -1.27 -24.16
N PRO A 437 -8.27 -0.27 -24.90
CA PRO A 437 -7.69 0.14 -26.19
C PRO A 437 -6.22 0.56 -26.08
N ALA A 438 -5.33 -0.11 -26.81
CA ALA A 438 -3.88 0.13 -26.73
C ALA A 438 -3.50 1.60 -27.04
N ARG A 439 -4.19 2.22 -28.01
CA ARG A 439 -3.97 3.63 -28.38
C ARG A 439 -4.21 4.63 -27.25
N THR A 440 -5.01 4.24 -26.24
CA THR A 440 -5.34 5.10 -25.10
C THR A 440 -4.25 5.03 -24.03
N VAL A 441 -3.65 3.86 -23.81
CA VAL A 441 -2.81 3.59 -22.64
C VAL A 441 -1.33 3.36 -22.96
N ASN A 442 -0.97 2.91 -24.16
CA ASN A 442 0.42 2.71 -24.56
C ASN A 442 0.99 4.02 -25.13
N LYS A 443 1.32 4.97 -24.24
CA LYS A 443 1.90 6.28 -24.56
C LYS A 443 3.15 6.58 -23.74
#